data_AF-A0A9W9Y5B9-F1
#
_entry.id   AF-A0A9W9Y5B9-F1
#
_cell.length_a   1.000
_cell.length_b   1.000
_cell.length_c   1.000
_cell.angle_alpha   90.00
_cell.angle_beta   90.00
_cell.angle_gamma   90.00
#
_symmetry.space_group_name_H-M   'P 1'
#
loop_
_entity.id
_entity.type
_entity.pdbx_description
1 polymer ?
#
loop_
_entity_poly.entity_id
_entity_poly.type
_entity_poly.pdbx_seq_one_letter_code
_entity_poly.pdbx_strand_id
1 'polypeptide(L)'
;MQPADKLTQSKIDLTLSGEKTQDEIKLEQSGDIDALQRYRRNVVHQIEYPYTGRALELLRIEQDLRSTVQEEQTLAKKPETTCSWPIYRNDVQAELQALNKRYWLLERQWWKVRNSFVEGPLIRAFDLWRSHPLWYMHRILVEDCVRRGGCCSRSCGCCVDRKIDKTRQLGAGHCMVLCGCCHRARGFELTKKEKMELLTDFHIVNDGSLYRLRINRVSIWGLSLDSHDSPFDMIVIPPGCEKVVLKEQMAKGKAEQVDETFILIDEEENEEVGASGY
;
A
#
# COMPACT_ATOMS: atom_id res chain seq x y z
N MET A 1 -49.57 11.59 24.80
CA MET A 1 -48.22 11.61 24.22
C MET A 1 -47.76 10.17 24.12
N GLN A 2 -47.59 9.63 22.91
CA GLN A 2 -46.99 8.31 22.73
C GLN A 2 -45.46 8.43 22.84
N PRO A 3 -44.77 7.47 23.48
CA PRO A 3 -43.32 7.41 23.42
C PRO A 3 -42.89 6.85 22.06
N ALA A 4 -41.93 7.54 21.44
CA ALA A 4 -41.31 7.16 20.19
C ALA A 4 -40.66 5.77 20.30
N ASP A 5 -40.95 4.92 19.31
CA ASP A 5 -40.37 3.60 19.15
C ASP A 5 -38.84 3.66 19.14
N LYS A 6 -38.25 2.89 20.07
CA LYS A 6 -36.81 2.62 20.13
C LYS A 6 -36.39 1.92 18.84
N LEU A 7 -35.52 2.57 18.08
CA LEU A 7 -34.77 1.94 16.99
C LEU A 7 -34.05 0.71 17.57
N THR A 8 -34.50 -0.47 17.17
CA THR A 8 -33.99 -1.75 17.67
C THR A 8 -32.61 -1.97 17.07
N GLN A 9 -31.55 -1.83 17.88
CA GLN A 9 -30.21 -2.25 17.49
C GLN A 9 -30.23 -3.77 17.27
N SER A 10 -30.25 -4.20 16.01
CA SER A 10 -30.12 -5.62 15.68
C SER A 10 -28.73 -6.08 16.10
N LYS A 11 -28.70 -6.93 17.13
CA LYS A 11 -27.53 -7.68 17.53
C LYS A 11 -27.05 -8.47 16.31
N ILE A 12 -25.86 -8.16 15.81
CA ILE A 12 -25.27 -8.86 14.66
C ILE A 12 -25.01 -10.29 15.10
N ASP A 13 -25.83 -11.21 14.60
CA ASP A 13 -25.79 -12.63 14.97
C ASP A 13 -24.72 -13.31 14.12
N LEU A 14 -23.48 -13.33 14.63
CA LEU A 14 -22.36 -14.07 14.03
C LEU A 14 -22.43 -15.52 14.52
N THR A 15 -22.66 -16.47 13.61
CA THR A 15 -22.66 -17.92 13.88
C THR A 15 -21.30 -18.43 14.35
N LEU A 16 -20.20 -17.84 13.85
CA LEU A 16 -18.82 -18.04 14.32
C LEU A 16 -18.04 -16.72 14.21
N SER A 17 -17.10 -16.48 15.13
CA SER A 17 -16.23 -15.29 15.10
C SER A 17 -15.39 -15.27 13.82
N GLY A 18 -15.65 -14.31 12.92
CA GLY A 18 -14.90 -14.11 11.68
C GLY A 18 -15.67 -14.42 10.38
N GLU A 19 -16.79 -15.15 10.46
CA GLU A 19 -17.64 -15.43 9.30
C GLU A 19 -18.23 -14.15 8.70
N LYS A 20 -18.51 -14.20 7.39
CA LYS A 20 -19.24 -13.13 6.72
C LYS A 20 -20.70 -13.18 7.14
N THR A 21 -21.26 -12.04 7.49
CA THR A 21 -22.70 -11.91 7.67
C THR A 21 -23.41 -11.94 6.32
N GLN A 22 -24.71 -12.19 6.33
CA GLN A 22 -25.53 -12.08 5.11
C GLN A 22 -25.51 -10.65 4.52
N ASP A 23 -25.39 -9.64 5.38
CA ASP A 23 -25.28 -8.25 4.94
C ASP A 23 -23.92 -7.97 4.28
N GLU A 24 -22.82 -8.51 4.82
CA GLU A 24 -21.50 -8.40 4.18
C GLU A 24 -21.53 -9.07 2.79
N ILE A 25 -22.12 -10.25 2.67
CA ILE A 25 -22.23 -10.98 1.40
C ILE A 25 -23.04 -10.18 0.37
N LYS A 26 -24.18 -9.60 0.77
CA LYS A 26 -25.00 -8.78 -0.12
C LYS A 26 -24.25 -7.52 -0.60
N LEU A 27 -23.51 -6.88 0.30
CA LEU A 27 -22.69 -5.70 -0.05
C LEU A 27 -21.51 -6.07 -0.95
N GLU A 28 -20.89 -7.23 -0.76
CA GLU A 28 -19.87 -7.74 -1.68
C GLU A 28 -20.46 -7.99 -3.08
N GLN A 29 -21.66 -8.56 -3.16
CA GLN A 29 -22.34 -8.86 -4.43
C GLN A 29 -22.82 -7.60 -5.16
N SER A 30 -23.15 -6.52 -4.44
CA SER A 30 -23.57 -5.27 -5.07
C SER A 30 -22.42 -4.50 -5.73
N GLY A 31 -21.17 -4.80 -5.35
CA GLY A 31 -19.99 -4.06 -5.81
C GLY A 31 -19.84 -2.67 -5.19
N ASP A 32 -20.66 -2.30 -4.21
CA ASP A 32 -20.55 -1.02 -3.50
C ASP A 32 -19.42 -1.09 -2.45
N ILE A 33 -18.22 -0.71 -2.88
CA ILE A 33 -17.01 -0.81 -2.06
C ILE A 33 -17.05 0.17 -0.87
N ASP A 34 -17.61 1.38 -1.04
CA ASP A 34 -17.73 2.34 0.08
C ASP A 34 -18.65 1.77 1.17
N ALA A 35 -19.84 1.31 0.79
CA ALA A 35 -20.79 0.72 1.73
C ALA A 35 -20.22 -0.54 2.40
N LEU A 36 -19.57 -1.43 1.64
CA LEU A 36 -18.91 -2.62 2.16
C LEU A 36 -17.82 -2.29 3.18
N GLN A 37 -16.92 -1.36 2.85
CA GLN A 37 -15.82 -0.98 3.75
C GLN A 37 -16.35 -0.29 5.01
N ARG A 38 -17.40 0.53 4.91
CA ARG A 38 -18.07 1.13 6.07
C ARG A 38 -18.74 0.09 6.95
N TYR A 39 -19.42 -0.88 6.35
CA TYR A 39 -20.01 -2.01 7.07
C TYR A 39 -18.94 -2.76 7.87
N ARG A 40 -17.88 -3.23 7.21
CA ARG A 40 -16.77 -3.95 7.86
C ARG A 40 -16.12 -3.15 8.97
N ARG A 41 -15.89 -1.86 8.74
CA ARG A 41 -15.38 -0.94 9.75
C ARG A 41 -16.33 -0.87 10.95
N ASN A 42 -17.63 -0.68 10.74
CA ASN A 42 -18.61 -0.56 11.82
C ASN A 42 -18.69 -1.85 12.64
N VAL A 43 -18.67 -3.02 12.00
CA VAL A 43 -18.60 -4.32 12.68
C VAL A 43 -17.36 -4.39 13.58
N VAL A 44 -16.18 -4.02 13.07
CA VAL A 44 -14.94 -4.03 13.86
C VAL A 44 -14.96 -3.04 15.03
N HIS A 45 -15.60 -1.88 14.86
CA HIS A 45 -15.78 -0.90 15.94
C HIS A 45 -16.76 -1.39 17.02
N GLN A 46 -17.83 -2.08 16.64
CA GLN A 46 -18.85 -2.57 17.58
C GLN A 46 -18.39 -3.74 18.46
N ILE A 47 -17.46 -4.56 17.97
CA ILE A 47 -16.97 -5.75 18.68
C ILE A 47 -15.80 -5.40 19.63
N GLU A 48 -15.52 -4.11 19.88
CA GLU A 48 -14.37 -3.63 20.69
C GLU A 48 -13.07 -4.40 20.41
N TYR A 49 -12.81 -4.64 19.12
CA TYR A 49 -11.75 -5.56 18.73
C TYR A 49 -10.37 -4.98 19.16
N PRO A 50 -9.52 -5.71 19.92
CA PRO A 50 -8.24 -5.22 20.44
C PRO A 50 -7.16 -4.92 19.37
N TYR A 51 -7.53 -5.02 18.09
CA TYR A 51 -6.63 -4.95 16.95
C TYR A 51 -6.41 -3.55 16.41
N THR A 52 -7.09 -2.52 16.94
CA THR A 52 -6.81 -1.13 16.58
C THR A 52 -5.33 -0.79 16.83
N GLY A 53 -4.75 -1.27 17.94
CA GLY A 53 -3.32 -1.12 18.21
C GLY A 53 -2.44 -1.87 17.21
N ARG A 54 -2.81 -3.10 16.83
CA ARG A 54 -2.08 -3.93 15.85
C ARG A 54 -2.14 -3.35 14.44
N ALA A 55 -3.26 -2.80 14.02
CA ALA A 55 -3.37 -2.14 12.72
C ALA A 55 -2.45 -0.91 12.65
N LEU A 56 -2.33 -0.15 13.74
CA LEU A 56 -1.38 0.96 13.81
C LEU A 56 0.07 0.48 13.80
N GLU A 57 0.38 -0.61 14.50
CA GLU A 57 1.69 -1.26 14.44
C GLU A 57 2.06 -1.66 13.00
N LEU A 58 1.11 -2.26 12.26
CA LEU A 58 1.30 -2.62 10.86
C LEU A 58 1.65 -1.40 10.00
N LEU A 59 0.89 -0.30 10.13
CA LEU A 59 1.14 0.93 9.38
C LEU A 59 2.50 1.59 9.75
N ARG A 60 2.96 1.48 11.01
CA ARG A 60 4.31 1.95 11.41
C ARG A 60 5.39 1.17 10.66
N ILE A 61 5.26 -0.15 10.62
CA ILE A 61 6.21 -1.02 9.92
C ILE A 61 6.23 -0.67 8.43
N GLU A 62 5.09 -0.39 7.81
CA GLU A 62 5.03 0.07 6.41
C GLU A 62 5.73 1.42 6.18
N GLN A 63 5.60 2.36 7.12
CA GLN A 63 6.36 3.62 7.04
C GLN A 63 7.87 3.38 7.13
N ASP A 64 8.32 2.48 8.00
CA ASP A 64 9.74 2.13 8.13
C ASP A 64 10.28 1.38 6.90
N LEU A 65 9.50 0.45 6.34
CA LEU A 65 9.82 -0.24 5.08
C LEU A 65 9.98 0.77 3.95
N ARG A 66 9.03 1.69 3.83
CA ARG A 66 9.05 2.77 2.84
C ARG A 66 10.26 3.69 3.02
N SER A 67 10.55 4.09 4.26
CA SER A 67 11.70 4.94 4.58
C SER A 67 13.02 4.25 4.18
N THR A 68 13.14 2.95 4.48
CA THR A 68 14.31 2.12 4.13
C THR A 68 14.51 2.04 2.62
N VAL A 69 13.45 1.78 1.85
CA VAL A 69 13.52 1.73 0.37
C VAL A 69 13.89 3.09 -0.24
N GLN A 70 13.40 4.18 0.34
CA GLN A 70 13.71 5.53 -0.15
C GLN A 70 15.16 5.93 0.12
N GLU A 71 15.72 5.48 1.24
CA GLU A 71 17.14 5.66 1.58
C GLU A 71 18.03 4.83 0.65
N GLU A 72 17.69 3.55 0.42
CA GLU A 72 18.37 2.66 -0.53
C GLU A 72 18.42 3.28 -1.93
N GLN A 73 17.29 3.77 -2.44
CA GLN A 73 17.21 4.45 -3.75
C GLN A 73 18.02 5.75 -3.81
N THR A 74 18.23 6.42 -2.68
CA THR A 74 19.01 7.65 -2.61
C THR A 74 20.50 7.32 -2.65
N LEU A 75 20.94 6.30 -1.92
CA LEU A 75 22.31 5.81 -1.92
C LEU A 75 22.70 5.22 -3.28
N ALA A 76 21.84 4.40 -3.88
CA ALA A 76 22.08 3.79 -5.19
C ALA A 76 22.22 4.80 -6.34
N LYS A 77 21.74 6.04 -6.17
CA LYS A 77 21.84 7.13 -7.17
C LYS A 77 23.06 8.04 -6.96
N LYS A 78 23.85 7.87 -5.89
CA LYS A 78 25.08 8.64 -5.72
C LYS A 78 26.08 8.21 -6.81
N PRO A 79 26.66 9.14 -7.59
CA PRO A 79 27.50 8.79 -8.73
C PRO A 79 28.80 8.12 -8.28
N GLU A 80 29.26 7.13 -9.05
CA GLU A 80 30.53 6.42 -8.83
C GLU A 80 31.76 7.35 -8.80
N THR A 81 31.66 8.54 -9.39
CA THR A 81 32.72 9.56 -9.42
C THR A 81 33.01 10.20 -8.07
N THR A 82 32.07 10.21 -7.10
CA THR A 82 32.38 10.58 -5.70
C THR A 82 33.04 9.42 -4.95
N CYS A 83 32.88 8.18 -5.45
CA CYS A 83 33.42 6.92 -4.91
C CYS A 83 34.75 6.50 -5.53
N SER A 84 35.55 7.44 -6.07
CA SER A 84 36.89 7.15 -6.60
C SER A 84 37.84 6.59 -5.53
N TRP A 85 37.54 6.82 -4.25
CA TRP A 85 38.32 6.32 -3.12
C TRP A 85 37.74 5.00 -2.59
N PRO A 86 38.56 3.93 -2.47
CA PRO A 86 38.12 2.61 -1.97
C PRO A 86 37.39 2.66 -0.61
N ILE A 87 37.77 3.61 0.25
CA ILE A 87 37.18 3.79 1.58
C ILE A 87 35.69 4.20 1.47
N TYR A 88 35.38 5.21 0.66
CA TYR A 88 34.01 5.72 0.48
C TYR A 88 33.09 4.69 -0.22
N ARG A 89 33.65 3.88 -1.14
CA ARG A 89 32.93 2.78 -1.79
C ARG A 89 32.52 1.70 -0.77
N ASN A 90 33.43 1.35 0.15
CA ASN A 90 33.16 0.34 1.17
C ASN A 90 32.10 0.83 2.17
N ASP A 91 32.09 2.12 2.49
CA ASP A 91 31.09 2.72 3.38
C ASP A 91 29.69 2.68 2.77
N VAL A 92 29.53 3.07 1.49
CA VAL A 92 28.23 2.99 0.79
C VAL A 92 27.73 1.54 0.69
N GLN A 93 28.63 0.59 0.41
CA GLN A 93 28.27 -0.83 0.35
C GLN A 93 27.81 -1.35 1.72
N ALA A 94 28.50 -0.97 2.79
CA ALA A 94 28.11 -1.32 4.16
C ALA A 94 26.74 -0.72 4.54
N GLU A 95 26.48 0.54 4.15
CA GLU A 95 25.17 1.19 4.35
C GLU A 95 24.05 0.44 3.60
N LEU A 96 24.27 0.10 2.32
CA LEU A 96 23.29 -0.67 1.53
C LEU A 96 23.02 -2.06 2.13
N GLN A 97 24.07 -2.75 2.62
CA GLN A 97 23.91 -4.03 3.32
C GLN A 97 23.11 -3.87 4.62
N ALA A 98 23.35 -2.80 5.39
CA ALA A 98 22.60 -2.50 6.60
C ALA A 98 21.11 -2.22 6.29
N LEU A 99 20.81 -1.48 5.22
CA LEU A 99 19.44 -1.22 4.77
C LEU A 99 18.75 -2.50 4.30
N ASN A 100 19.44 -3.37 3.56
CA ASN A 100 18.90 -4.67 3.15
C ASN A 100 18.54 -5.54 4.38
N LYS A 101 19.44 -5.61 5.38
CA LYS A 101 19.17 -6.29 6.64
C LYS A 101 17.98 -5.69 7.38
N ARG A 102 17.88 -4.35 7.42
CA ARG A 102 16.75 -3.64 8.05
C ARG A 102 15.44 -3.98 7.36
N TYR A 103 15.38 -3.90 6.03
CA TYR A 103 14.19 -4.25 5.25
C TYR A 103 13.77 -5.69 5.53
N TRP A 104 14.70 -6.65 5.49
CA TRP A 104 14.46 -8.06 5.75
C TRP A 104 13.86 -8.32 7.14
N LEU A 105 14.31 -7.59 8.17
CA LEU A 105 13.75 -7.68 9.52
C LEU A 105 12.34 -7.09 9.59
N LEU A 106 12.14 -5.91 9.00
CA LEU A 106 10.85 -5.22 8.98
C LEU A 106 9.79 -6.02 8.21
N GLU A 107 10.15 -6.66 7.10
CA GLU A 107 9.22 -7.50 6.32
C GLU A 107 8.70 -8.68 7.16
N ARG A 108 9.57 -9.33 7.95
CA ARG A 108 9.15 -10.38 8.89
C ARG A 108 8.25 -9.86 9.99
N GLN A 109 8.55 -8.67 10.51
CA GLN A 109 7.69 -8.03 11.50
C GLN A 109 6.32 -7.71 10.89
N TRP A 110 6.29 -7.21 9.65
CA TRP A 110 5.06 -6.95 8.92
C TRP A 110 4.22 -8.23 8.80
N TRP A 111 4.81 -9.33 8.33
CA TRP A 111 4.12 -10.63 8.22
C TRP A 111 3.66 -11.16 9.58
N LYS A 112 4.46 -11.01 10.64
CA LYS A 112 4.09 -11.42 11.99
C LYS A 112 2.85 -10.65 12.48
N VAL A 113 2.79 -9.34 12.28
CA VAL A 113 1.64 -8.52 12.68
C VAL A 113 0.44 -8.82 11.79
N ARG A 114 0.65 -8.90 10.47
CA ARG A 114 -0.39 -9.23 9.49
C ARG A 114 -1.02 -10.62 9.73
N ASN A 115 -0.25 -11.60 10.16
CA ASN A 115 -0.76 -12.94 10.46
C ASN A 115 -1.36 -13.06 11.87
N SER A 116 -1.21 -12.02 12.71
CA SER A 116 -1.85 -11.99 14.03
C SER A 116 -3.32 -11.59 13.96
N PHE A 117 -3.77 -10.98 12.85
CA PHE A 117 -5.18 -10.69 12.63
C PHE A 117 -5.93 -12.00 12.37
N VAL A 118 -6.97 -12.26 13.16
CA VAL A 118 -7.92 -13.35 12.90
C VAL A 118 -8.68 -13.03 11.61
N GLU A 119 -9.02 -14.07 10.84
CA GLU A 119 -9.86 -13.94 9.66
C GLU A 119 -11.17 -13.23 10.03
N GLY A 120 -11.54 -12.20 9.27
CA GLY A 120 -12.60 -11.30 9.69
C GLY A 120 -12.69 -9.99 8.90
N PRO A 121 -13.63 -9.11 9.25
CA PRO A 121 -13.90 -7.91 8.47
C PRO A 121 -12.70 -6.96 8.35
N LEU A 122 -11.83 -6.88 9.37
CA LEU A 122 -10.63 -6.03 9.33
C LEU A 122 -9.65 -6.50 8.25
N ILE A 123 -9.34 -7.79 8.19
CA ILE A 123 -8.34 -8.30 7.25
C ILE A 123 -8.88 -8.31 5.82
N ARG A 124 -10.15 -8.69 5.64
CA ARG A 124 -10.82 -8.61 4.33
C ARG A 124 -10.91 -7.18 3.80
N ALA A 125 -11.19 -6.22 4.68
CA ALA A 125 -11.16 -4.80 4.34
C ALA A 125 -9.77 -4.35 3.89
N PHE A 126 -8.75 -4.68 4.68
CA PHE A 126 -7.38 -4.33 4.40
C PHE A 126 -6.91 -4.95 3.07
N ASP A 127 -7.10 -6.26 2.88
CA ASP A 127 -6.69 -6.96 1.67
C ASP A 127 -7.42 -6.45 0.43
N LEU A 128 -8.73 -6.21 0.52
CA LEU A 128 -9.49 -5.59 -0.58
C LEU A 128 -8.90 -4.22 -0.93
N TRP A 129 -8.64 -3.38 0.07
CA TRP A 129 -8.07 -2.06 -0.17
C TRP A 129 -6.66 -2.15 -0.79
N ARG A 130 -5.81 -3.06 -0.27
CA ARG A 130 -4.44 -3.26 -0.75
C ARG A 130 -4.33 -4.03 -2.06
N SER A 131 -5.43 -4.64 -2.55
CA SER A 131 -5.47 -5.29 -3.86
C SER A 131 -5.25 -4.30 -5.01
N HIS A 132 -5.55 -3.01 -4.79
CA HIS A 132 -5.25 -1.97 -5.76
C HIS A 132 -3.77 -1.54 -5.63
N PRO A 133 -2.92 -1.72 -6.66
CA PRO A 133 -1.48 -1.46 -6.57
C PRO A 133 -1.15 0.01 -6.27
N LEU A 134 -2.06 0.93 -6.64
CA LEU A 134 -1.97 2.36 -6.37
C LEU A 134 -2.83 2.81 -5.18
N TRP A 135 -3.17 1.94 -4.23
CA TRP A 135 -3.94 2.30 -3.03
C TRP A 135 -3.37 3.55 -2.31
N TYR A 136 -2.04 3.67 -2.30
CA TYR A 136 -1.35 4.78 -1.64
C TYR A 136 -1.53 6.12 -2.37
N MET A 137 -2.05 6.11 -3.60
CA MET A 137 -2.40 7.30 -4.39
C MET A 137 -3.83 7.80 -4.12
N HIS A 138 -4.49 7.28 -3.09
CA HIS A 138 -5.75 7.83 -2.60
C HIS A 138 -5.61 9.35 -2.32
N ARG A 139 -6.57 10.15 -2.77
CA ARG A 139 -6.57 11.63 -2.70
C ARG A 139 -6.13 12.18 -1.34
N ILE A 140 -6.64 11.61 -0.26
CA ILE A 140 -6.32 12.04 1.11
C ILE A 140 -4.82 11.83 1.45
N LEU A 141 -4.22 10.74 0.99
CA LEU A 141 -2.79 10.45 1.19
C LEU A 141 -1.92 11.35 0.29
N VAL A 142 -2.42 11.69 -0.90
CA VAL A 142 -1.78 12.68 -1.79
C VAL A 142 -1.78 14.07 -1.15
N GLU A 143 -2.94 14.53 -0.67
CA GLU A 143 -3.09 15.81 0.05
C GLU A 143 -2.16 15.88 1.27
N ASP A 144 -2.06 14.79 2.01
CA ASP A 144 -1.16 14.66 3.16
C ASP A 144 0.31 14.80 2.75
N CYS A 145 0.72 14.13 1.65
CA CYS A 145 2.05 14.30 1.08
C CYS A 145 2.31 15.76 0.68
N VAL A 146 1.34 16.43 0.05
CA VAL A 146 1.44 17.86 -0.35
C VAL A 146 1.63 18.75 0.88
N ARG A 147 0.81 18.58 1.92
CA ARG A 147 0.84 19.41 3.15
C ARG A 147 2.15 19.29 3.92
N ARG A 148 2.83 18.15 3.82
CA ARG A 148 4.17 17.93 4.38
C ARG A 148 5.31 18.45 3.50
N GLY A 149 5.01 19.13 2.39
CA GLY A 149 6.03 19.60 1.43
C GLY A 149 6.64 18.49 0.57
N GLY A 150 5.94 17.37 0.41
CA GLY A 150 6.42 16.17 -0.29
C GLY A 150 6.47 16.27 -1.82
N CYS A 151 6.84 15.17 -2.49
CA CYS A 151 6.94 15.09 -3.96
C CYS A 151 5.63 15.48 -4.67
N CYS A 152 4.46 15.19 -4.08
CA CYS A 152 3.17 15.45 -4.71
C CYS A 152 2.87 16.94 -4.91
N SER A 153 3.47 17.85 -4.13
CA SER A 153 3.28 19.30 -4.35
C SER A 153 4.06 19.83 -5.56
N ARG A 154 5.06 19.08 -6.02
CA ARG A 154 5.96 19.47 -7.13
C ARG A 154 5.69 18.70 -8.42
N SER A 155 4.70 17.80 -8.42
CA SER A 155 4.38 16.92 -9.56
C SER A 155 5.59 16.22 -10.18
N CYS A 156 6.60 15.84 -9.39
CA CYS A 156 7.82 15.24 -9.92
C CYS A 156 7.68 13.74 -10.30
N GLY A 157 6.47 13.17 -10.23
CA GLY A 157 6.20 11.76 -10.56
C GLY A 157 6.74 10.72 -9.57
N CYS A 158 7.61 11.12 -8.63
CA CYS A 158 8.38 10.20 -7.77
C CYS A 158 7.52 9.29 -6.87
N CYS A 159 6.28 9.69 -6.57
CA CYS A 159 5.36 8.89 -5.75
C CYS A 159 4.54 7.91 -6.60
N VAL A 160 4.26 8.23 -7.86
CA VAL A 160 3.47 7.40 -8.78
C VAL A 160 4.37 6.38 -9.48
N ASP A 161 5.46 6.86 -10.11
CA ASP A 161 6.41 6.05 -10.88
C ASP A 161 7.65 5.72 -10.05
N ARG A 162 7.47 5.36 -8.79
CA ARG A 162 8.62 4.87 -8.04
C ARG A 162 8.92 3.48 -8.58
N LYS A 163 10.08 3.34 -9.25
CA LYS A 163 10.64 2.02 -9.57
C LYS A 163 10.98 1.28 -8.28
N ILE A 164 9.98 0.63 -7.71
CA ILE A 164 10.09 -0.22 -6.54
C ILE A 164 10.38 -1.62 -7.07
N ASP A 165 11.47 -2.19 -6.60
CA ASP A 165 11.82 -3.57 -6.90
C ASP A 165 10.66 -4.51 -6.49
N LYS A 166 10.44 -5.60 -7.22
CA LYS A 166 9.42 -6.61 -6.87
C LYS A 166 9.64 -7.19 -5.46
N THR A 167 10.87 -7.21 -4.98
CA THR A 167 11.27 -7.62 -3.62
C THR A 167 11.09 -6.52 -2.57
N ARG A 168 10.60 -5.34 -2.95
CA ARG A 168 10.47 -4.14 -2.10
C ARG A 168 9.05 -3.56 -2.07
N GLN A 169 8.05 -4.32 -2.51
CA GLN A 169 6.68 -3.83 -2.72
C GLN A 169 6.01 -3.28 -1.44
N LEU A 170 6.33 -3.82 -0.26
CA LEU A 170 5.82 -3.28 1.01
C LEU A 170 6.34 -1.87 1.32
N GLY A 171 7.40 -1.42 0.64
CA GLY A 171 7.92 -0.06 0.70
C GLY A 171 7.16 0.95 -0.18
N ALA A 172 6.05 0.57 -0.81
CA ALA A 172 5.26 1.47 -1.65
C ALA A 172 4.58 2.60 -0.86
N GLY A 173 4.46 3.77 -1.50
CA GLY A 173 3.75 4.94 -0.99
C GLY A 173 4.47 6.27 -1.14
N HIS A 174 3.90 7.29 -0.49
CA HIS A 174 4.40 8.67 -0.58
C HIS A 174 5.77 8.89 0.07
N CYS A 175 6.44 9.96 -0.36
CA CYS A 175 7.76 10.29 0.18
C CYS A 175 7.73 10.50 1.70
N MET A 176 8.74 9.95 2.36
CA MET A 176 9.11 10.24 3.74
C MET A 176 10.29 11.22 3.75
N VAL A 177 10.74 11.61 4.95
CA VAL A 177 11.84 12.56 5.16
C VAL A 177 13.15 12.15 4.45
N LEU A 178 13.37 10.84 4.25
CA LEU A 178 14.55 10.27 3.59
C LEU A 178 14.45 10.17 2.06
N CYS A 179 13.36 10.66 1.46
CA CYS A 179 13.23 10.68 0.01
C CYS A 179 14.28 11.59 -0.62
N GLY A 180 15.18 11.04 -1.44
CA GLY A 180 16.22 11.80 -2.14
C GLY A 180 15.70 12.95 -3.01
N CYS A 181 14.49 12.85 -3.58
CA CYS A 181 13.87 13.97 -4.30
C CYS A 181 13.49 15.13 -3.37
N CYS A 182 12.90 14.82 -2.21
CA CYS A 182 12.56 15.83 -1.20
C CYS A 182 13.82 16.43 -0.58
N HIS A 183 14.84 15.62 -0.31
CA HIS A 183 16.14 16.08 0.16
C HIS A 183 16.75 17.10 -0.82
N ARG A 184 16.84 16.78 -2.12
CA ARG A 184 17.37 17.70 -3.14
C ARG A 184 16.54 18.98 -3.27
N ALA A 185 15.21 18.87 -3.26
CA ALA A 185 14.33 20.03 -3.36
C ALA A 185 14.43 20.96 -2.13
N ARG A 186 14.68 20.37 -0.95
CA ARG A 186 14.85 21.12 0.30
C ARG A 186 16.19 21.87 0.34
N GLY A 187 17.25 21.32 -0.25
CA GLY A 187 18.53 22.02 -0.45
C GLY A 187 19.44 22.11 0.78
N PHE A 188 19.10 21.45 1.88
CA PHE A 188 19.93 21.37 3.09
C PHE A 188 19.84 19.97 3.72
N GLU A 189 20.77 19.65 4.63
CA GLU A 189 20.67 18.42 5.44
C GLU A 189 19.86 18.65 6.70
N LEU A 190 19.11 17.64 7.14
CA LEU A 190 18.49 17.67 8.47
C LEU A 190 19.43 17.03 9.47
N THR A 191 19.56 17.67 10.62
CA THR A 191 20.15 17.05 11.80
C THR A 191 19.34 15.82 12.22
N LYS A 192 19.97 14.93 13.00
CA LYS A 192 19.28 13.75 13.56
C LYS A 192 18.04 14.18 14.38
N LYS A 193 18.13 15.28 15.12
CA LYS A 193 17.03 15.82 15.93
C LYS A 193 15.86 16.25 15.05
N GLU A 194 16.09 17.07 14.03
CA GLU A 194 15.03 17.53 13.12
C GLU A 194 14.39 16.37 12.34
N LYS A 195 15.17 15.36 11.95
CA LYS A 195 14.61 14.12 11.36
C LYS A 195 13.66 13.46 12.34
N MET A 196 14.04 13.30 13.61
CA MET A 196 13.18 12.68 14.62
C MET A 196 11.93 13.51 14.93
N GLU A 197 12.03 14.84 14.96
CA GLU A 197 10.88 15.73 15.15
C GLU A 197 9.87 15.58 14.00
N LEU A 198 10.33 15.67 12.74
CA LEU A 198 9.47 15.47 11.57
C LEU A 198 8.88 14.07 11.51
N LEU A 199 9.65 13.05 11.90
CA LEU A 199 9.10 11.70 12.01
C LEU A 199 8.03 11.67 13.10
N THR A 200 8.22 12.29 14.26
CA THR A 200 7.23 12.31 15.35
C THR A 200 5.92 13.00 14.94
N ASP A 201 6.01 14.15 14.26
CA ASP A 201 4.86 14.95 13.85
C ASP A 201 4.01 14.27 12.76
N PHE A 202 4.66 13.42 11.93
CA PHE A 202 4.02 12.83 10.75
C PHE A 202 3.97 11.28 10.77
N HIS A 203 4.56 10.59 11.75
CA HIS A 203 4.52 9.12 11.91
C HIS A 203 3.22 8.61 12.49
N ILE A 204 2.91 7.34 12.21
CA ILE A 204 1.78 6.62 12.81
C ILE A 204 1.87 6.60 14.33
N VAL A 205 1.20 7.53 15.01
CA VAL A 205 1.07 7.58 16.47
C VAL A 205 -0.41 7.52 16.86
N ASN A 206 -0.74 6.80 17.92
CA ASN A 206 -2.11 6.78 18.44
C ASN A 206 -2.30 7.92 19.44
N ASP A 207 -2.42 9.15 18.95
CA ASP A 207 -2.59 10.36 19.78
C ASP A 207 -4.04 10.86 19.83
N GLY A 208 -4.96 10.18 19.15
CA GLY A 208 -6.37 10.56 19.07
C GLY A 208 -6.65 11.79 18.19
N SER A 209 -5.65 12.38 17.53
CA SER A 209 -5.87 13.56 16.69
C SER A 209 -6.75 13.25 15.48
N LEU A 210 -7.63 14.19 15.10
CA LEU A 210 -8.50 14.05 13.93
C LEU A 210 -7.70 13.82 12.65
N TYR A 211 -6.54 14.49 12.55
CA TYR A 211 -5.58 14.27 11.48
C TYR A 211 -5.12 12.81 11.42
N ARG A 212 -4.73 12.22 12.55
CA ARG A 212 -4.32 10.80 12.62
C ARG A 212 -5.44 9.84 12.25
N LEU A 213 -6.62 10.07 12.79
CA LEU A 213 -7.79 9.24 12.50
C LEU A 213 -8.12 9.26 11.00
N ARG A 214 -7.99 10.42 10.33
CA ARG A 214 -8.16 10.54 8.87
C ARG A 214 -7.14 9.71 8.10
N ILE A 215 -5.85 9.82 8.42
CA ILE A 215 -4.78 9.08 7.71
C ILE A 215 -4.88 7.57 7.95
N ASN A 216 -5.10 7.14 9.20
CA ASN A 216 -5.23 5.73 9.55
C ASN A 216 -6.46 5.11 8.89
N ARG A 217 -7.59 5.84 8.87
CA ARG A 217 -8.82 5.37 8.23
C ARG A 217 -8.59 5.07 6.75
N VAL A 218 -8.00 6.02 6.01
CA VAL A 218 -7.73 5.82 4.59
C VAL A 218 -6.69 4.71 4.37
N SER A 219 -5.65 4.64 5.21
CA SER A 219 -4.56 3.66 5.03
C SER A 219 -5.00 2.21 5.25
N ILE A 220 -6.05 1.98 6.06
CA ILE A 220 -6.58 0.65 6.37
C ILE A 220 -7.80 0.31 5.51
N TRP A 221 -8.73 1.26 5.37
CA TRP A 221 -10.07 1.01 4.82
C TRP A 221 -10.30 1.65 3.44
N GLY A 222 -9.43 2.56 3.00
CA GLY A 222 -9.68 3.39 1.81
C GLY A 222 -10.80 4.42 1.99
N LEU A 223 -11.34 4.59 3.21
CA LEU A 223 -12.51 5.44 3.44
C LEU A 223 -12.14 6.90 3.74
N SER A 224 -12.82 7.84 3.08
CA SER A 224 -12.83 9.25 3.49
C SER A 224 -13.89 9.54 4.55
N LEU A 225 -13.67 10.58 5.36
CA LEU A 225 -14.63 11.01 6.38
C LEU A 225 -15.78 11.84 5.78
N ASP A 226 -15.49 12.57 4.72
CA ASP A 226 -16.29 13.65 4.11
C ASP A 226 -16.82 13.30 2.73
N SER A 227 -16.64 12.05 2.27
CA SER A 227 -17.12 11.56 0.98
C SER A 227 -17.69 10.14 1.12
N HIS A 228 -18.61 9.79 0.23
CA HIS A 228 -19.19 8.45 0.01
C HIS A 228 -18.81 7.88 -1.36
N ASP A 229 -17.86 8.53 -2.05
CA ASP A 229 -17.31 8.01 -3.29
C ASP A 229 -16.62 6.67 -3.03
N SER A 230 -16.60 5.79 -4.03
CA SER A 230 -15.86 4.54 -3.95
C SER A 230 -14.39 4.82 -3.61
N PRO A 231 -13.78 4.09 -2.65
CA PRO A 231 -12.36 4.22 -2.32
C PRO A 231 -11.41 4.16 -3.53
N PHE A 232 -11.77 3.37 -4.55
CA PHE A 232 -10.97 3.25 -5.77
C PHE A 232 -11.13 4.45 -6.72
N ASP A 233 -12.29 5.08 -6.76
CA ASP A 233 -12.51 6.31 -7.56
C ASP A 233 -11.77 7.50 -6.96
N MET A 234 -11.46 7.44 -5.66
CA MET A 234 -10.65 8.43 -4.97
C MET A 234 -9.13 8.25 -5.19
N ILE A 235 -8.69 7.25 -5.96
CA ILE A 235 -7.29 7.08 -6.33
C ILE A 235 -6.96 8.06 -7.46
N VAL A 236 -6.06 9.01 -7.17
CA VAL A 236 -5.76 10.11 -8.08
C VAL A 236 -4.30 10.08 -8.50
N ILE A 237 -4.07 10.37 -9.78
CA ILE A 237 -2.74 10.61 -10.32
C ILE A 237 -2.53 12.12 -10.37
N PRO A 238 -1.54 12.68 -9.66
CA PRO A 238 -1.26 14.10 -9.72
C PRO A 238 -1.04 14.58 -11.16
N PRO A 239 -1.54 15.78 -11.52
CA PRO A 239 -1.35 16.35 -12.85
C PRO A 239 0.13 16.38 -13.24
N GLY A 240 0.44 15.95 -14.46
CA GLY A 240 1.80 15.81 -14.99
C GLY A 240 2.43 14.42 -14.80
N CYS A 241 1.72 13.48 -14.17
CA CYS A 241 2.17 12.10 -13.96
C CYS A 241 1.41 11.07 -14.83
N GLU A 242 0.58 11.50 -15.78
CA GLU A 242 -0.37 10.67 -16.54
C GLU A 242 0.34 9.68 -17.48
N LYS A 243 1.53 10.03 -17.97
CA LYS A 243 2.34 9.19 -18.87
C LYS A 243 2.85 7.90 -18.21
N VAL A 244 2.75 7.80 -16.88
CA VAL A 244 3.25 6.67 -16.08
C VAL A 244 2.26 5.50 -16.07
N VAL A 245 0.96 5.79 -15.91
CA VAL A 245 -0.08 4.77 -15.69
C VAL A 245 -0.41 3.97 -16.96
N LEU A 246 -0.26 4.59 -18.14
CA LEU A 246 -0.49 3.93 -19.42
C LEU A 246 0.43 2.71 -19.65
N LYS A 247 1.61 2.65 -19.01
CA LYS A 247 2.52 1.49 -19.14
C LYS A 247 2.05 0.26 -18.36
N GLU A 248 1.41 0.43 -17.21
CA GLU A 248 0.92 -0.70 -16.41
C GLU A 248 -0.40 -1.26 -16.96
N GLN A 249 -1.29 -0.39 -17.43
CA GLN A 249 -2.55 -0.83 -18.08
C GLN A 249 -2.28 -1.58 -19.39
N MET A 250 -1.30 -1.15 -20.19
CA MET A 250 -0.88 -1.88 -21.40
C MET A 250 -0.12 -3.18 -21.11
N ALA A 251 0.56 -3.30 -19.97
CA ALA A 251 1.19 -4.55 -19.56
C ALA A 251 0.16 -5.60 -19.11
N LYS A 252 -0.95 -5.16 -18.49
CA LYS A 252 -2.04 -6.04 -18.07
C LYS A 252 -2.87 -6.54 -19.26
N GLY A 253 -3.19 -5.68 -20.22
CA GLY A 253 -3.89 -6.08 -21.45
C GLY A 253 -3.09 -7.05 -22.34
N LYS A 254 -1.75 -7.04 -22.26
CA LYS A 254 -0.90 -8.04 -22.93
C LYS A 254 -0.83 -9.38 -22.20
N ALA A 255 -0.98 -9.41 -20.88
CA ALA A 255 -0.99 -10.65 -20.11
C ALA A 255 -2.30 -11.43 -20.32
N GLU A 256 -3.42 -10.73 -20.45
CA GLU A 256 -4.74 -11.33 -20.72
C GLU A 256 -4.87 -11.85 -22.17
N GLN A 257 -4.22 -11.19 -23.16
CA GLN A 257 -4.21 -11.68 -24.55
C GLN A 257 -3.40 -12.97 -24.78
N VAL A 258 -2.37 -13.23 -23.97
CA VAL A 258 -1.54 -14.43 -24.13
C VAL A 258 -2.28 -15.69 -23.64
N ASP A 259 -3.26 -15.56 -22.74
CA ASP A 259 -4.01 -16.68 -22.18
C ASP A 259 -5.16 -17.14 -23.11
N GLU A 260 -5.68 -16.24 -23.97
CA GLU A 260 -6.74 -16.59 -24.94
C GLU A 260 -6.21 -17.24 -26.24
N THR A 261 -4.90 -17.24 -26.48
CA THR A 261 -4.33 -17.73 -27.75
C THR A 261 -3.90 -19.21 -27.72
N PHE A 262 -4.18 -19.96 -26.64
CA PHE A 262 -3.68 -21.34 -26.46
C PHE A 262 -4.74 -22.44 -26.55
N ILE A 263 -5.89 -22.18 -27.18
CA ILE A 263 -6.87 -23.21 -27.50
C ILE A 263 -7.16 -23.12 -29.00
N LEU A 264 -7.16 -24.28 -29.68
CA LEU A 264 -7.17 -24.53 -31.14
C LEU A 264 -5.72 -24.54 -31.68
N ILE A 265 -5.09 -25.70 -31.89
CA ILE A 265 -5.37 -26.68 -32.95
C ILE A 265 -4.64 -27.99 -32.57
N ASP A 266 -5.26 -29.14 -32.79
CA ASP A 266 -4.57 -30.36 -33.25
C ASP A 266 -5.64 -31.31 -33.83
N GLU A 267 -5.89 -31.17 -35.14
CA GLU A 267 -6.50 -32.20 -35.99
C GLU A 267 -5.37 -32.93 -36.73
N GLU A 268 -5.40 -34.26 -36.58
CA GLU A 268 -5.12 -35.33 -37.55
C GLU A 268 -3.95 -35.24 -38.55
N GLU A 269 -3.16 -36.33 -38.49
CA GLU A 269 -2.60 -37.12 -39.62
C GLU A 269 -1.57 -36.43 -40.55
N ASN A 270 -0.43 -37.01 -40.95
CA ASN A 270 -0.12 -38.40 -41.31
C ASN A 270 1.41 -38.61 -41.46
N GLU A 271 1.84 -39.87 -41.37
CA GLU A 271 2.92 -40.61 -42.10
C GLU A 271 4.18 -39.85 -42.58
N GLU A 272 5.41 -40.34 -42.44
CA GLU A 272 5.92 -41.67 -42.78
C GLU A 272 7.42 -41.77 -42.39
N VAL A 273 8.02 -42.96 -42.59
CA VAL A 273 9.46 -43.28 -42.73
C VAL A 273 10.15 -43.96 -41.53
N GLY A 274 10.50 -45.24 -41.75
CA GLY A 274 11.51 -46.00 -41.00
C GLY A 274 11.55 -47.46 -41.46
N ALA A 275 12.12 -47.75 -42.62
CA ALA A 275 13.52 -48.12 -42.83
C ALA A 275 13.80 -49.65 -42.66
N SER A 276 14.33 -50.21 -43.75
CA SER A 276 14.78 -51.58 -43.97
C SER A 276 16.29 -51.71 -43.68
N GLY A 277 16.69 -52.88 -43.15
CA GLY A 277 18.07 -53.45 -43.16
C GLY A 277 19.00 -52.85 -42.10
N TYR A 278 19.67 -53.61 -41.22
CA TYR A 278 20.24 -54.96 -41.27
C TYR A 278 20.13 -55.63 -39.89
#